data_AF-A0A7V9BU69-F1
#
_entry.id   AF-A0A7V9BU69-F1
#
_cell.length_a   1.000
_cell.length_b   1.000
_cell.length_c   1.000
_cell.angle_alpha   90.00
_cell.angle_beta   90.00
_cell.angle_gamma   90.00
#
_symmetry.space_group_name_H-M   'P 1'
#
loop_
_entity.id
_entity.type
_entity.pdbx_description
1 polymer ?
#
loop_
_entity_poly.entity_id
_entity_poly.type
_entity_poly.pdbx_seq_one_letter_code
_entity_poly.pdbx_strand_id
1 'polypeptide(L)'
;MRRTLVLGLLFSCAQPSAPDAAPGDISAAPASASSPKAPAEASPWMEDEGQLPPPGDCVGTVSDTLTCTTDRVGQVISTDGNDVFGNYSCGLPNGPSLQDGPDLVWEFVCPSTGNVVIDWYGLDCDIDLYVLDDTCDGDFGCVAGANDGDIIPGRLDWMCTEGLTYYLVIEGWGYGQLAANGGCSPMDTEGNFTVTVDTAASSACIEICDDGIDNNADGLTDCDDLSCVGDPACAGIESCMNGVDDDLDGLDDCDDVDCPDSDLDG
;
A
#
# COMPACT_ATOMS: atom_id res chain seq x y z
N MET A 1 48.47 14.10 59.71
CA MET A 1 46.99 14.02 59.66
C MET A 1 46.49 14.95 58.56
N ARG A 2 45.96 14.39 57.47
CA ARG A 2 44.80 14.88 56.69
C ARG A 2 44.70 13.98 55.46
N ARG A 3 43.76 13.03 55.54
CA ARG A 3 43.29 12.23 54.41
C ARG A 3 42.39 13.15 53.59
N THR A 4 42.74 13.38 52.33
CA THR A 4 41.83 14.01 51.36
C THR A 4 40.92 12.90 50.86
N LEU A 5 39.64 12.98 51.24
CA LEU A 5 38.58 12.10 50.76
C LEU A 5 38.18 12.63 49.38
N VAL A 6 38.50 11.89 48.31
CA VAL A 6 37.90 12.14 46.99
C VAL A 6 36.54 11.45 47.05
N LEU A 7 35.50 12.26 47.20
CA LEU A 7 34.12 11.82 47.16
C LEU A 7 33.79 11.59 45.69
N GLY A 8 33.79 10.32 45.26
CA GLY A 8 33.23 9.94 43.97
C GLY A 8 31.73 10.18 44.02
N LEU A 9 31.24 11.11 43.20
CA LEU A 9 29.83 11.14 42.86
C LEU A 9 29.58 9.91 41.97
N LEU A 10 28.94 8.89 42.54
CA LEU A 10 28.25 7.88 41.76
C LEU A 10 27.02 8.58 41.19
N PHE A 11 27.00 8.89 39.89
CA PHE A 11 25.75 9.10 39.17
C PHE A 11 25.09 7.73 39.08
N SER A 12 24.24 7.43 40.06
CA SER A 12 23.31 6.32 39.96
C SER A 12 22.19 6.79 39.04
N CYS A 13 21.85 6.03 38.00
CA CYS A 13 20.49 6.07 37.45
C CYS A 13 19.56 5.84 38.64
N ALA A 14 18.90 6.92 39.07
CA ALA A 14 17.94 6.89 40.15
C ALA A 14 16.60 7.16 39.48
N GLN A 15 15.86 6.08 39.22
CA GLN A 15 14.54 6.11 38.62
C GLN A 15 13.64 7.14 39.32
N PRO A 16 12.96 8.04 38.60
CA PRO A 16 11.78 8.68 39.14
C PRO A 16 10.66 7.64 39.23
N SER A 17 10.19 7.39 40.45
CA SER A 17 9.04 6.53 40.73
C SER A 17 7.83 6.92 39.89
N ALA A 18 7.31 5.96 39.09
CA ALA A 18 6.05 6.07 38.37
C ALA A 18 4.88 6.40 39.33
N PRO A 19 3.94 7.28 38.96
CA PRO A 19 2.71 7.44 39.70
C PRO A 19 1.74 6.29 39.38
N ASP A 20 1.25 5.63 40.43
CA ASP A 20 0.17 4.63 40.41
C ASP A 20 -1.02 5.09 39.54
N ALA A 21 -1.26 4.40 38.42
CA ALA A 21 -2.53 4.51 37.69
C ALA A 21 -3.55 3.56 38.32
N ALA A 22 -4.58 4.13 38.96
CA ALA A 22 -5.73 3.39 39.47
C ALA A 22 -6.59 2.84 38.31
N PRO A 23 -7.25 1.67 38.46
CA PRO A 23 -8.16 1.17 37.46
C PRO A 23 -9.46 2.00 37.45
N GLY A 24 -9.70 2.73 36.36
CA GLY A 24 -10.95 3.42 36.09
C GLY A 24 -11.93 2.50 35.37
N ASP A 25 -13.00 2.12 36.06
CA ASP A 25 -14.20 1.49 35.49
C ASP A 25 -14.84 2.41 34.42
N ILE A 26 -14.91 1.94 33.17
CA ILE A 26 -15.83 2.47 32.17
C ILE A 26 -16.78 1.37 31.68
N SER A 27 -17.91 1.27 32.37
CA SER A 27 -19.10 0.57 31.89
C SER A 27 -19.68 1.32 30.69
N ALA A 28 -19.42 0.84 29.47
CA ALA A 28 -20.14 1.25 28.28
C ALA A 28 -21.30 0.27 27.99
N ALA A 29 -22.50 0.82 27.89
CA ALA A 29 -23.75 0.14 27.56
C ALA A 29 -23.77 -0.32 26.08
N PRO A 30 -24.55 -1.36 25.72
CA PRO A 30 -24.58 -1.88 24.36
C PRO A 30 -25.32 -0.93 23.42
N ALA A 31 -24.63 -0.45 22.38
CA ALA A 31 -25.26 0.20 21.25
C ALA A 31 -25.87 -0.87 20.33
N SER A 32 -27.20 -0.95 20.33
CA SER A 32 -28.02 -1.71 19.41
C SER A 32 -27.90 -1.11 17.99
N ALA A 33 -27.03 -1.67 17.16
CA ALA A 33 -27.04 -1.41 15.72
C ALA A 33 -28.05 -2.36 15.04
N SER A 34 -29.14 -1.78 14.54
CA SER A 34 -30.10 -2.47 13.69
C SER A 34 -29.45 -2.77 12.33
N SER A 35 -29.37 -4.06 11.98
CA SER A 35 -28.89 -4.53 10.68
C SER A 35 -29.66 -3.88 9.53
N PRO A 36 -28.98 -3.32 8.50
CA PRO A 36 -29.63 -3.05 7.24
C PRO A 36 -29.96 -4.38 6.53
N LYS A 37 -31.18 -4.40 6.01
CA LYS A 37 -31.83 -5.50 5.30
C LYS A 37 -31.07 -5.84 4.02
N ALA A 38 -30.64 -7.10 3.89
CA ALA A 38 -30.10 -7.64 2.65
C ALA A 38 -31.04 -7.37 1.45
N PRO A 39 -30.53 -6.93 0.29
CA PRO A 39 -31.31 -6.89 -0.93
C PRO A 39 -31.57 -8.31 -1.47
N ALA A 40 -32.58 -8.39 -2.32
CA ALA A 40 -33.35 -9.58 -2.64
C ALA A 40 -32.58 -10.73 -3.29
N GLU A 41 -33.10 -11.93 -3.05
CA GLU A 41 -32.59 -13.23 -3.48
C GLU A 41 -32.44 -13.36 -5.00
N ALA A 42 -31.25 -13.80 -5.43
CA ALA A 42 -31.05 -14.38 -6.74
C ALA A 42 -31.46 -15.86 -6.72
N SER A 43 -32.17 -16.29 -7.78
CA SER A 43 -32.73 -17.63 -7.98
C SER A 43 -31.65 -18.69 -8.29
N PRO A 44 -31.97 -20.00 -8.20
CA PRO A 44 -31.04 -21.02 -7.75
C PRO A 44 -30.25 -21.68 -8.88
N TRP A 45 -28.93 -21.62 -8.80
CA TRP A 45 -28.03 -22.59 -9.45
C TRP A 45 -27.01 -23.08 -8.42
N MET A 46 -26.66 -24.36 -8.60
CA MET A 46 -26.15 -25.30 -7.60
C MET A 46 -24.89 -24.84 -6.85
N GLU A 47 -24.88 -25.27 -5.60
CA GLU A 47 -23.83 -25.18 -4.59
C GLU A 47 -22.66 -26.10 -5.00
N ASP A 48 -21.49 -25.50 -5.28
CA ASP A 48 -20.19 -26.16 -5.12
C ASP A 48 -19.32 -25.23 -4.28
N GLU A 49 -18.62 -25.81 -3.32
CA GLU A 49 -18.03 -25.15 -2.16
C GLU A 49 -16.82 -24.28 -2.57
N GLY A 50 -16.88 -22.97 -2.29
CA GLY A 50 -15.72 -22.18 -1.88
C GLY A 50 -14.64 -21.83 -2.91
N GLN A 51 -14.88 -21.97 -4.22
CA GLN A 51 -13.98 -21.44 -5.24
C GLN A 51 -14.73 -20.38 -6.05
N LEU A 52 -14.31 -19.11 -5.96
CA LEU A 52 -14.72 -18.07 -6.90
C LEU A 52 -14.51 -18.59 -8.34
N PRO A 53 -15.37 -18.24 -9.31
CA PRO A 53 -15.18 -18.64 -10.70
C PRO A 53 -13.74 -18.29 -11.14
N PRO A 54 -13.10 -19.09 -12.02
CA PRO A 54 -11.78 -18.75 -12.52
C PRO A 54 -11.83 -17.33 -13.11
N PRO A 55 -10.89 -16.44 -12.76
CA PRO A 55 -11.00 -15.03 -13.08
C PRO A 55 -10.78 -14.84 -14.58
N GLY A 56 -11.89 -14.64 -15.31
CA GLY A 56 -11.95 -14.30 -16.73
C GLY A 56 -10.71 -14.63 -17.56
N ASP A 57 -10.19 -13.61 -18.24
CA ASP A 57 -9.02 -13.70 -19.11
C ASP A 57 -7.68 -13.47 -18.35
N CYS A 58 -7.72 -13.16 -17.04
CA CYS A 58 -6.54 -12.88 -16.20
C CYS A 58 -5.81 -14.13 -15.68
N VAL A 59 -6.34 -15.34 -15.90
CA VAL A 59 -5.76 -16.55 -15.31
C VAL A 59 -4.33 -16.79 -15.83
N GLY A 60 -3.35 -16.65 -14.94
CA GLY A 60 -1.93 -16.89 -15.26
C GLY A 60 -1.21 -15.70 -15.92
N THR A 61 -1.84 -14.53 -15.97
CA THR A 61 -1.25 -13.28 -16.48
C THR A 61 -0.93 -12.28 -15.37
N VAL A 62 -1.50 -12.47 -14.17
CA VAL A 62 -1.20 -11.67 -12.97
C VAL A 62 0.29 -11.77 -12.61
N SER A 63 0.94 -10.62 -12.54
CA SER A 63 2.38 -10.47 -12.28
C SER A 63 2.70 -9.94 -10.88
N ASP A 64 1.76 -9.28 -10.23
CA ASP A 64 1.86 -8.78 -8.85
C ASP A 64 0.48 -8.74 -8.18
N THR A 65 0.46 -8.72 -6.85
CA THR A 65 -0.76 -8.61 -6.03
C THR A 65 -0.61 -7.49 -5.00
N LEU A 66 -1.55 -6.56 -5.00
CA LEU A 66 -1.60 -5.38 -4.15
C LEU A 66 -2.81 -5.45 -3.20
N THR A 67 -2.72 -4.80 -2.06
CA THR A 67 -3.80 -4.83 -1.05
C THR A 67 -3.86 -3.55 -0.23
N CYS A 68 -2.72 -2.92 0.07
CA CYS A 68 -2.63 -1.78 0.97
C CYS A 68 -2.11 -0.54 0.24
N THR A 69 -2.09 0.60 0.93
CA THR A 69 -1.41 1.78 0.39
C THR A 69 0.06 1.42 0.12
N THR A 70 0.53 1.66 -1.10
CA THR A 70 1.84 1.20 -1.54
C THR A 70 2.31 1.94 -2.79
N ASP A 71 3.62 2.04 -2.94
CA ASP A 71 4.26 2.37 -4.21
C ASP A 71 4.77 1.10 -4.90
N ARG A 72 4.59 1.05 -6.22
CA ARG A 72 5.01 -0.07 -7.06
C ARG A 72 5.65 0.42 -8.33
N VAL A 73 6.86 -0.06 -8.60
CA VAL A 73 7.55 0.16 -9.86
C VAL A 73 7.17 -0.96 -10.82
N GLY A 74 6.74 -0.59 -12.01
CA GLY A 74 6.35 -1.51 -13.05
C GLY A 74 7.09 -1.25 -14.35
N GLN A 75 6.98 -2.20 -15.27
CA GLN A 75 7.55 -2.12 -16.60
C GLN A 75 6.61 -2.78 -17.59
N VAL A 76 6.20 -2.06 -18.64
CA VAL A 76 5.48 -2.64 -19.78
C VAL A 76 6.49 -3.05 -20.85
N ILE A 77 6.51 -4.34 -21.22
CA ILE A 77 7.50 -4.88 -22.17
C ILE A 77 6.80 -5.60 -23.34
N SER A 78 6.97 -5.09 -24.56
CA SER A 78 6.39 -5.72 -25.78
C SER A 78 6.85 -7.13 -26.12
N THR A 79 7.97 -7.60 -25.57
CA THR A 79 8.45 -8.97 -25.85
C THR A 79 7.82 -10.02 -24.95
N ASP A 80 7.13 -9.62 -23.89
CA ASP A 80 6.55 -10.55 -22.93
C ASP A 80 5.31 -11.24 -23.51
N GLY A 81 4.76 -10.70 -24.61
CA GLY A 81 3.70 -11.32 -25.40
C GLY A 81 2.37 -11.47 -24.63
N ASN A 82 2.28 -10.81 -23.48
CA ASN A 82 1.08 -10.72 -22.68
C ASN A 82 0.23 -9.59 -23.27
N ASP A 83 -0.70 -9.93 -24.15
CA ASP A 83 -1.70 -9.04 -24.76
C ASP A 83 -3.03 -9.70 -24.42
N VAL A 84 -3.55 -9.35 -23.26
CA VAL A 84 -4.68 -10.01 -22.61
C VAL A 84 -5.99 -9.37 -23.10
N PHE A 85 -6.01 -8.04 -23.27
CA PHE A 85 -7.19 -7.27 -23.62
C PHE A 85 -6.95 -6.33 -24.81
N GLY A 86 -7.69 -6.57 -25.88
CA GLY A 86 -7.71 -5.67 -27.03
C GLY A 86 -8.71 -4.50 -26.92
N ASN A 87 -9.52 -4.45 -25.86
CA ASN A 87 -10.60 -3.46 -25.71
C ASN A 87 -11.00 -3.25 -24.25
N TYR A 88 -11.33 -2.00 -23.93
CA TYR A 88 -11.83 -1.60 -22.62
C TYR A 88 -13.16 -0.87 -22.74
N SER A 89 -14.14 -1.22 -21.91
CA SER A 89 -15.47 -0.59 -21.89
C SER A 89 -15.53 0.76 -21.18
N CYS A 90 -14.42 1.18 -20.58
CA CYS A 90 -14.25 2.45 -19.90
C CYS A 90 -12.91 3.11 -20.27
N GLY A 91 -12.65 4.31 -19.75
CA GLY A 91 -11.48 5.12 -20.10
C GLY A 91 -11.86 6.60 -20.24
N LEU A 92 -11.24 7.48 -19.46
CA LEU A 92 -11.36 8.93 -19.62
C LEU A 92 -9.99 9.53 -19.96
N PRO A 93 -9.92 10.57 -20.82
CA PRO A 93 -11.03 11.33 -21.40
C PRO A 93 -11.63 10.71 -22.68
N ASN A 94 -11.04 9.65 -23.22
CA ASN A 94 -11.30 9.22 -24.60
C ASN A 94 -12.45 8.21 -24.77
N GLY A 95 -13.03 7.71 -23.68
CA GLY A 95 -14.07 6.70 -23.69
C GLY A 95 -13.50 5.28 -23.84
N PRO A 96 -14.36 4.30 -24.15
CA PRO A 96 -13.94 2.96 -24.53
C PRO A 96 -12.90 3.02 -25.65
N SER A 97 -11.76 2.36 -25.47
CA SER A 97 -10.67 2.36 -26.45
C SER A 97 -10.27 0.94 -26.81
N LEU A 98 -9.90 0.78 -28.08
CA LEU A 98 -9.13 -0.36 -28.53
C LEU A 98 -7.68 -0.10 -28.16
N GLN A 99 -7.13 -0.92 -27.28
CA GLN A 99 -5.71 -0.95 -27.01
C GLN A 99 -5.13 -2.17 -27.72
N ASP A 100 -3.96 -1.99 -28.33
CA ASP A 100 -3.27 -3.03 -29.10
C ASP A 100 -1.82 -2.94 -28.66
N GLY A 101 -1.43 -3.83 -27.75
CA GLY A 101 -0.20 -3.70 -26.99
C GLY A 101 -0.02 -4.81 -25.97
N PRO A 102 1.14 -4.85 -25.30
CA PRO A 102 1.36 -5.67 -24.13
C PRO A 102 0.70 -5.07 -22.88
N ASP A 103 0.12 -5.93 -22.06
CA ASP A 103 -0.59 -5.62 -20.84
C ASP A 103 0.25 -6.10 -19.66
N LEU A 104 0.42 -5.23 -18.67
CA LEU A 104 0.85 -5.63 -17.34
C LEU A 104 -0.38 -5.72 -16.43
N VAL A 105 -0.64 -6.92 -15.91
CA VAL A 105 -1.80 -7.16 -15.04
C VAL A 105 -1.33 -7.33 -13.60
N TRP A 106 -1.86 -6.51 -12.71
CA TRP A 106 -1.76 -6.67 -11.25
C TRP A 106 -3.12 -6.98 -10.66
N GLU A 107 -3.13 -7.84 -9.64
CA GLU A 107 -4.32 -8.10 -8.83
C GLU A 107 -4.37 -7.10 -7.67
N PHE A 108 -5.56 -6.62 -7.32
CA PHE A 108 -5.78 -5.79 -6.14
C PHE A 108 -6.94 -6.36 -5.31
N VAL A 109 -6.67 -6.69 -4.05
CA VAL A 109 -7.72 -7.11 -3.10
C VAL A 109 -8.09 -5.92 -2.22
N CYS A 110 -9.35 -5.49 -2.26
CA CYS A 110 -9.78 -4.31 -1.53
C CYS A 110 -9.76 -4.56 0.00
N PRO A 111 -8.92 -3.84 0.77
CA PRO A 111 -8.74 -4.09 2.20
C PRO A 111 -9.89 -3.56 3.05
N SER A 112 -10.59 -2.53 2.55
CA SER A 112 -11.74 -1.89 3.20
C SER A 112 -12.59 -1.19 2.16
N THR A 113 -13.92 -1.21 2.32
CA THR A 113 -14.83 -0.51 1.39
C THR A 113 -14.56 0.99 1.43
N GLY A 114 -14.13 1.55 0.30
CA GLY A 114 -13.64 2.92 0.26
C GLY A 114 -13.26 3.38 -1.13
N ASN A 115 -12.89 4.64 -1.24
CA ASN A 115 -12.30 5.18 -2.45
C ASN A 115 -10.83 4.78 -2.50
N VAL A 116 -10.40 4.18 -3.60
CA VAL A 116 -8.99 3.94 -3.90
C VAL A 116 -8.56 4.96 -4.93
N VAL A 117 -7.39 5.54 -4.71
CA VAL A 117 -6.78 6.53 -5.59
C VAL A 117 -5.49 5.93 -6.11
N ILE A 118 -5.32 5.94 -7.43
CA ILE A 118 -4.09 5.57 -8.09
C ILE A 118 -3.51 6.82 -8.74
N ASP A 119 -2.22 7.05 -8.53
CA ASP A 119 -1.42 7.98 -9.32
C ASP A 119 -0.31 7.20 -10.02
N TRP A 120 0.08 7.65 -11.21
CA TRP A 120 1.25 7.10 -11.91
C TRP A 120 2.16 8.21 -12.40
N TYR A 121 3.46 7.96 -12.37
CA TYR A 121 4.50 8.91 -12.75
C TYR A 121 5.80 8.19 -13.09
N GLY A 122 6.85 8.96 -13.41
CA GLY A 122 8.16 8.39 -13.77
C GLY A 122 8.11 7.62 -15.10
N LEU A 123 7.26 8.07 -16.02
CA LEU A 123 6.92 7.36 -17.24
C LEU A 123 8.01 7.49 -18.30
N ASP A 124 8.45 6.36 -18.82
CA ASP A 124 9.31 6.32 -20.01
C ASP A 124 8.50 6.49 -21.31
N CYS A 125 7.22 6.13 -21.29
CA CYS A 125 6.32 6.21 -22.43
C CYS A 125 4.86 6.44 -21.99
N ASP A 126 3.99 6.62 -22.98
CA ASP A 126 2.55 6.77 -22.77
C ASP A 126 1.93 5.46 -22.29
N ILE A 127 1.39 5.48 -21.06
CA ILE A 127 0.69 4.34 -20.46
C ILE A 127 -0.76 4.71 -20.16
N ASP A 128 -1.65 3.77 -20.44
CA ASP A 128 -3.03 3.80 -19.98
C ASP A 128 -3.19 2.87 -18.79
N LEU A 129 -4.15 3.16 -17.91
CA LEU A 129 -4.45 2.33 -16.76
C LEU A 129 -5.94 2.08 -16.66
N TYR A 130 -6.31 0.80 -16.51
CA TYR A 130 -7.69 0.35 -16.34
C TYR A 130 -7.83 -0.45 -15.05
N VAL A 131 -9.01 -0.37 -14.45
CA VAL A 131 -9.43 -1.17 -13.31
C VAL A 131 -10.58 -2.03 -13.75
N LEU A 132 -10.39 -3.35 -13.71
CA LEU A 132 -11.42 -4.34 -13.96
C LEU A 132 -11.96 -4.89 -12.64
N ASP A 133 -13.24 -5.25 -12.60
CA ASP A 133 -13.83 -6.00 -11.48
C ASP A 133 -13.40 -7.47 -11.46
N ASP A 134 -13.98 -8.25 -10.56
CA ASP A 134 -13.66 -9.66 -10.35
C ASP A 134 -13.97 -10.56 -11.55
N THR A 135 -14.69 -10.06 -12.56
CA THR A 135 -14.91 -10.79 -13.82
C THR A 135 -13.64 -10.86 -14.66
N CYS A 136 -12.70 -9.93 -14.48
CA CYS A 136 -11.53 -9.75 -15.33
C CYS A 136 -11.91 -9.82 -16.83
N ASP A 137 -12.64 -8.81 -17.28
CA ASP A 137 -13.11 -8.69 -18.66
C ASP A 137 -13.01 -7.21 -19.09
N GLY A 138 -12.19 -6.91 -20.10
CA GLY A 138 -12.06 -5.54 -20.60
C GLY A 138 -13.36 -5.00 -21.24
N ASP A 139 -14.13 -5.85 -21.91
CA ASP A 139 -15.36 -5.48 -22.62
C ASP A 139 -16.54 -5.19 -21.68
N PHE A 140 -16.57 -5.80 -20.49
CA PHE A 140 -17.73 -5.72 -19.61
C PHE A 140 -17.41 -5.44 -18.13
N GLY A 141 -16.18 -5.68 -17.69
CA GLY A 141 -15.74 -5.56 -16.30
C GLY A 141 -14.98 -4.28 -15.97
N CYS A 142 -14.79 -3.35 -16.92
CA CYS A 142 -14.06 -2.10 -16.70
C CYS A 142 -14.86 -1.16 -15.78
N VAL A 143 -14.40 -0.98 -14.55
CA VAL A 143 -15.05 -0.12 -13.53
C VAL A 143 -14.49 1.29 -13.50
N ALA A 144 -13.23 1.47 -13.89
CA ALA A 144 -12.56 2.76 -13.97
C ALA A 144 -11.39 2.67 -14.97
N GLY A 145 -11.05 3.77 -15.63
CA GLY A 145 -9.92 3.77 -16.56
C GLY A 145 -9.52 5.18 -16.95
N ALA A 146 -8.23 5.35 -17.19
CA ALA A 146 -7.63 6.57 -17.68
C ALA A 146 -6.78 6.26 -18.91
N ASN A 147 -7.08 6.97 -19.98
CA ASN A 147 -6.44 6.78 -21.28
C ASN A 147 -6.12 8.12 -21.93
N ASP A 148 -5.62 9.07 -21.13
CA ASP A 148 -5.14 10.34 -21.66
C ASP A 148 -3.90 10.08 -22.51
N GLY A 149 -3.77 10.80 -23.62
CA GLY A 149 -2.61 10.63 -24.47
C GLY A 149 -1.41 11.42 -23.96
N ASP A 150 -0.22 11.03 -24.41
CA ASP A 150 1.09 11.59 -24.09
C ASP A 150 1.69 11.11 -22.76
N ILE A 151 3.01 11.30 -22.61
CA ILE A 151 3.79 10.91 -21.42
C ILE A 151 3.54 11.89 -20.27
N ILE A 152 2.39 11.78 -19.60
CA ILE A 152 2.01 12.63 -18.47
C ILE A 152 1.68 11.80 -17.24
N PRO A 153 2.06 12.24 -16.03
CA PRO A 153 1.53 11.67 -14.82
C PRO A 153 0.01 11.75 -14.83
N GLY A 154 -0.65 10.69 -14.38
CA GLY A 154 -2.09 10.65 -14.32
C GLY A 154 -2.61 10.16 -12.98
N ARG A 155 -3.93 10.25 -12.84
CA ARG A 155 -4.66 9.87 -11.64
C ARG A 155 -5.95 9.18 -12.03
N LEU A 156 -6.32 8.15 -11.28
CA LEU A 156 -7.60 7.47 -11.36
C LEU A 156 -8.12 7.23 -9.94
N ASP A 157 -9.44 7.37 -9.75
CA ASP A 157 -10.10 7.02 -8.51
C ASP A 157 -11.31 6.12 -8.76
N TRP A 158 -11.53 5.15 -7.89
CA TRP A 158 -12.73 4.30 -7.92
C TRP A 158 -13.14 3.85 -6.53
N MET A 159 -14.41 3.46 -6.41
CA MET A 159 -14.93 2.87 -5.18
C MET A 159 -14.73 1.36 -5.19
N CYS A 160 -13.94 0.83 -4.27
CA CYS A 160 -13.78 -0.61 -4.06
C CYS A 160 -14.65 -1.11 -2.90
N THR A 161 -15.01 -2.40 -2.92
CA THR A 161 -15.75 -3.06 -1.83
C THR A 161 -14.85 -4.08 -1.13
N GLU A 162 -14.83 -4.03 0.20
CA GLU A 162 -13.99 -4.88 1.06
C GLU A 162 -14.08 -6.36 0.67
N GLY A 163 -12.91 -7.00 0.53
CA GLY A 163 -12.78 -8.41 0.22
C GLY A 163 -13.06 -8.78 -1.24
N LEU A 164 -13.48 -7.85 -2.09
CA LEU A 164 -13.55 -8.08 -3.53
C LEU A 164 -12.19 -7.87 -4.19
N THR A 165 -11.95 -8.66 -5.24
CA THR A 165 -10.79 -8.56 -6.10
C THR A 165 -11.07 -7.65 -7.30
N TYR A 166 -10.08 -6.87 -7.67
CA TYR A 166 -10.02 -6.04 -8.86
C TYR A 166 -8.72 -6.33 -9.60
N TYR A 167 -8.64 -5.96 -10.87
CA TYR A 167 -7.42 -6.09 -11.65
C TYR A 167 -7.01 -4.73 -12.20
N LEU A 168 -5.78 -4.32 -11.91
CA LEU A 168 -5.17 -3.13 -12.49
C LEU A 168 -4.45 -3.59 -13.75
N VAL A 169 -4.88 -3.07 -14.89
CA VAL A 169 -4.26 -3.35 -16.18
C VAL A 169 -3.56 -2.11 -16.67
N ILE A 170 -2.24 -2.20 -16.80
CA ILE A 170 -1.39 -1.13 -17.29
C ILE A 170 -1.01 -1.47 -18.72
N GLU A 171 -1.34 -0.55 -19.61
CA GLU A 171 -1.25 -0.71 -21.05
C GLU A 171 -0.23 0.26 -21.61
N GLY A 172 0.65 -0.22 -22.49
CA GLY A 172 1.61 0.65 -23.19
C GLY A 172 1.07 1.08 -24.55
N TRP A 173 0.76 2.36 -24.73
CA TRP A 173 0.31 2.86 -26.04
C TRP A 173 1.46 2.88 -27.05
N GLY A 174 1.21 2.48 -28.31
CA GLY A 174 2.13 2.75 -29.42
C GLY A 174 3.00 1.59 -29.90
N TYR A 175 2.88 0.37 -29.36
CA TYR A 175 3.69 -0.77 -29.81
C TYR A 175 3.43 -1.24 -31.25
N GLY A 176 2.29 -0.86 -31.85
CA GLY A 176 1.92 -1.14 -33.25
C GLY A 176 2.25 -0.04 -34.28
N GLN A 177 2.71 1.15 -33.84
CA GLN A 177 3.07 2.27 -34.72
C GLN A 177 4.46 2.75 -34.35
N LEU A 178 5.36 2.95 -35.33
CA LEU A 178 6.70 3.54 -35.10
C LEU A 178 6.58 4.65 -34.05
N ALA A 179 7.11 4.43 -32.83
CA ALA A 179 6.85 5.23 -31.63
C ALA A 179 7.04 6.72 -31.87
N ALA A 180 6.01 7.34 -32.42
CA ALA A 180 5.97 8.74 -32.77
C ALA A 180 5.13 9.39 -31.69
N ASN A 181 5.71 10.42 -31.07
CA ASN A 181 5.07 11.19 -30.00
C ASN A 181 4.95 10.46 -28.65
N GLY A 182 5.94 9.64 -28.27
CA GLY A 182 6.07 9.18 -26.87
C GLY A 182 5.41 7.85 -26.53
N GLY A 183 4.93 7.10 -27.52
CA GLY A 183 4.48 5.72 -27.30
C GLY A 183 5.61 4.77 -26.87
N CYS A 184 5.23 3.67 -26.25
CA CYS A 184 6.11 2.59 -25.82
C CYS A 184 6.63 1.79 -27.01
N SER A 185 7.93 1.47 -27.04
CA SER A 185 8.49 0.64 -28.12
C SER A 185 9.72 -0.17 -27.68
N PRO A 186 9.93 -1.37 -28.24
CA PRO A 186 11.03 -2.26 -27.86
C PRO A 186 12.44 -1.71 -28.15
N MET A 187 12.55 -0.56 -28.83
CA MET A 187 13.82 -0.04 -29.32
C MET A 187 14.31 1.22 -28.61
N ASP A 188 13.47 1.91 -27.84
CA ASP A 188 13.72 3.28 -27.38
C ASP A 188 13.23 3.57 -25.96
N THR A 189 12.19 2.92 -25.46
CA THR A 189 11.66 3.15 -24.10
C THR A 189 11.36 1.82 -23.43
N GLU A 190 11.99 1.58 -22.28
CA GLU A 190 11.81 0.34 -21.53
C GLU A 190 10.43 0.25 -20.86
N GLY A 191 9.59 1.28 -20.97
CA GLY A 191 8.21 1.26 -20.48
C GLY A 191 8.14 1.29 -18.96
N ASN A 192 9.15 1.85 -18.29
CA ASN A 192 9.17 1.93 -16.84
C ASN A 192 8.19 3.00 -16.36
N PHE A 193 7.60 2.73 -15.20
CA PHE A 193 6.72 3.65 -14.50
C PHE A 193 6.70 3.35 -12.99
N THR A 194 6.14 4.27 -12.21
CA THR A 194 5.79 4.07 -10.81
C THR A 194 4.31 4.35 -10.63
N VAL A 195 3.62 3.48 -9.91
CA VAL A 195 2.22 3.61 -9.49
C VAL A 195 2.18 3.72 -7.97
N THR A 196 1.51 4.72 -7.45
CA THR A 196 1.07 4.77 -6.05
C THR A 196 -0.36 4.26 -5.98
N VAL A 197 -0.68 3.39 -5.04
CA VAL A 197 -2.04 3.02 -4.68
C VAL A 197 -2.30 3.57 -3.30
N ASP A 198 -3.33 4.40 -3.13
CA ASP A 198 -3.77 4.96 -1.86
C ASP A 198 -5.17 4.45 -1.55
N THR A 199 -5.28 3.68 -0.47
CA THR A 199 -6.54 3.07 -0.04
C THR A 199 -7.29 3.88 1.02
N ALA A 200 -6.79 5.07 1.43
CA ALA A 200 -7.33 6.20 2.21
C ALA A 200 -8.23 5.93 3.45
N ALA A 201 -8.62 4.70 3.72
CA ALA A 201 -9.63 4.28 4.69
C ALA A 201 -9.28 2.93 5.34
N SER A 202 -8.13 2.34 5.02
CA SER A 202 -7.85 0.92 5.28
C SER A 202 -6.96 0.66 6.49
N SER A 203 -7.46 0.94 7.69
CA SER A 203 -6.80 0.52 8.96
C SER A 203 -6.63 -1.01 9.14
N ALA A 204 -7.04 -1.81 8.15
CA ALA A 204 -6.88 -3.26 8.13
C ALA A 204 -5.48 -3.71 7.68
N CYS A 205 -4.68 -2.78 7.15
CA CYS A 205 -3.33 -3.03 6.64
C CYS A 205 -2.28 -2.95 7.75
N ILE A 206 -1.14 -3.61 7.53
CA ILE A 206 0.05 -3.53 8.41
C ILE A 206 0.99 -2.48 7.81
N GLU A 207 1.61 -1.67 8.66
CA GLU A 207 2.61 -0.69 8.26
C GLU A 207 3.95 -1.37 7.89
N ILE A 208 4.59 -0.87 6.84
CA ILE A 208 5.97 -1.17 6.46
C ILE A 208 6.82 -0.02 6.98
N CYS A 209 7.58 -0.30 8.03
CA CYS A 209 8.15 0.73 8.89
C CYS A 209 9.34 1.52 8.31
N ASP A 210 9.65 1.36 7.02
CA ASP A 210 10.83 1.94 6.38
C ASP A 210 10.65 2.34 4.90
N ASP A 211 9.41 2.37 4.40
CA ASP A 211 9.14 2.66 2.99
C ASP A 211 8.71 4.11 2.73
N GLY A 212 8.48 4.90 3.79
CA GLY A 212 8.05 6.30 3.68
C GLY A 212 6.57 6.48 3.36
N ILE A 213 5.76 5.43 3.50
CA ILE A 213 4.35 5.39 3.11
C ILE A 213 3.50 4.90 4.29
N ASP A 214 2.44 5.66 4.61
CA ASP A 214 1.36 5.22 5.50
C ASP A 214 0.56 4.07 4.84
N ASN A 215 1.05 2.84 4.96
CA ASN A 215 0.48 1.67 4.29
C ASN A 215 -0.90 1.31 4.85
N ASN A 216 -1.15 1.67 6.12
CA ASN A 216 -2.41 1.39 6.81
C ASN A 216 -3.43 2.55 6.79
N ALA A 217 -3.05 3.70 6.23
CA ALA A 217 -3.86 4.90 6.09
C ALA A 217 -4.43 5.44 7.42
N ASP A 218 -3.71 5.31 8.54
CA ASP A 218 -4.12 5.86 9.84
C ASP A 218 -3.62 7.30 10.10
N GLY A 219 -2.78 7.81 9.20
CA GLY A 219 -2.21 9.15 9.20
C GLY A 219 -0.81 9.24 9.80
N LEU A 220 -0.20 8.12 10.18
CA LEU A 220 1.18 8.01 10.64
C LEU A 220 2.00 7.26 9.59
N THR A 221 3.33 7.43 9.59
CA THR A 221 4.19 6.83 8.57
C THR A 221 5.44 6.29 9.22
N ASP A 222 5.87 5.12 8.81
CA ASP A 222 7.09 4.47 9.31
C ASP A 222 7.13 4.46 10.85
N CYS A 223 8.22 4.94 11.45
CA CYS A 223 8.44 4.99 12.89
C CYS A 223 7.59 6.01 13.64
N ASP A 224 6.86 6.88 12.93
CA ASP A 224 5.84 7.70 13.56
C ASP A 224 4.55 6.87 13.83
N ASP A 225 4.40 5.68 13.23
CA ASP A 225 3.27 4.75 13.40
C ASP A 225 3.44 3.82 14.62
N LEU A 226 2.37 3.68 15.42
CA LEU A 226 2.40 2.86 16.63
C LEU A 226 2.48 1.35 16.37
N SER A 227 2.12 0.90 15.17
CA SER A 227 2.29 -0.49 14.73
C SER A 227 3.75 -0.84 14.42
N CYS A 228 4.62 0.16 14.27
CA CYS A 228 6.06 0.03 14.06
C CYS A 228 6.89 0.03 15.35
N VAL A 229 6.23 0.11 16.52
CA VAL A 229 6.87 -0.07 17.84
C VAL A 229 7.62 -1.41 17.88
N GLY A 230 8.93 -1.33 18.10
CA GLY A 230 9.84 -2.48 18.11
C GLY A 230 10.21 -3.05 16.73
N ASP A 231 9.91 -2.36 15.62
CA ASP A 231 10.43 -2.73 14.30
C ASP A 231 11.92 -2.36 14.18
N PRO A 232 12.81 -3.26 13.72
CA PRO A 232 14.24 -2.96 13.56
C PRO A 232 14.56 -1.79 12.63
N ALA A 233 13.67 -1.39 11.72
CA ALA A 233 13.83 -0.18 10.93
C ALA A 233 13.74 1.09 11.78
N CYS A 234 12.97 1.02 12.86
CA CYS A 234 12.76 2.08 13.82
C CYS A 234 13.71 2.06 15.00
N ALA A 235 14.54 1.01 15.11
CA ALA A 235 15.71 0.92 15.98
C ALA A 235 16.80 1.93 15.55
N GLY A 236 16.54 3.21 15.76
CA GLY A 236 17.29 4.34 15.22
C GLY A 236 17.99 5.17 16.29
N ILE A 237 19.10 4.66 16.86
CA ILE A 237 19.98 5.34 17.84
C ILE A 237 19.20 5.90 19.04
N GLU A 238 19.06 5.04 20.04
CA GLU A 238 18.75 5.38 21.42
C GLU A 238 19.66 6.53 21.93
N SER A 239 19.09 7.66 22.37
CA SER A 239 19.85 8.65 23.14
C SER A 239 19.89 8.19 24.58
N CYS A 240 20.89 7.40 24.91
CA CYS A 240 21.10 6.66 26.16
C CYS A 240 21.04 7.41 27.52
N MET A 241 20.74 8.71 27.53
CA MET A 241 20.71 9.54 28.74
C MET A 241 19.68 10.68 28.68
N ASN A 242 18.66 10.62 27.83
CA ASN A 242 17.66 11.68 27.71
C ASN A 242 16.35 11.39 28.48
N GLY A 243 16.17 10.17 29.00
CA GLY A 243 14.97 9.74 29.72
C GLY A 243 13.77 9.47 28.81
N VAL A 244 14.02 9.15 27.54
CA VAL A 244 13.04 8.86 26.50
C VAL A 244 13.49 7.58 25.81
N ASP A 245 12.54 6.68 25.60
CA ASP A 245 12.64 5.55 24.67
C ASP A 245 12.63 6.14 23.25
N ASP A 246 13.82 6.39 22.69
CA ASP A 246 13.96 7.16 21.44
C ASP A 246 13.67 6.32 20.21
N ASP A 247 13.80 4.99 20.33
CA ASP A 247 13.52 4.04 19.27
C ASP A 247 12.19 3.27 19.44
N LEU A 248 11.47 3.57 20.52
CA LEU A 248 10.12 3.10 20.83
C LEU A 248 10.03 1.58 20.95
N ASP A 249 11.07 0.92 21.47
CA ASP A 249 11.06 -0.54 21.70
C ASP A 249 10.47 -0.93 23.08
N GLY A 250 10.20 0.07 23.93
CA GLY A 250 9.66 -0.07 25.28
C GLY A 250 10.72 -0.05 26.39
N LEU A 251 11.98 0.20 26.07
CA LEU A 251 13.09 0.39 26.99
C LEU A 251 13.63 1.82 26.84
N ASP A 252 14.13 2.42 27.93
CA ASP A 252 14.71 3.76 27.90
C ASP A 252 16.15 3.78 28.44
N ASP A 253 16.98 4.60 27.82
CA ASP A 253 18.34 4.92 28.26
C ASP A 253 19.21 3.68 28.53
N CYS A 254 19.56 3.43 29.79
CA CYS A 254 20.44 2.33 30.18
C CYS A 254 19.72 0.98 30.35
N ASP A 255 18.40 1.00 30.35
CA ASP A 255 17.59 -0.22 30.32
C ASP A 255 17.41 -0.73 28.87
N ASP A 256 17.75 0.11 27.89
CA ASP A 256 17.71 -0.18 26.46
C ASP A 256 18.94 -0.98 25.96
N VAL A 257 18.70 -1.92 25.04
CA VAL A 257 19.72 -2.87 24.52
C VAL A 257 20.57 -2.29 23.39
N ASP A 258 20.04 -1.28 22.70
CA ASP A 258 20.68 -0.56 21.61
C ASP A 258 21.58 0.57 22.12
N CYS A 259 21.56 0.84 23.43
CA CYS A 259 22.57 1.65 24.11
C CYS A 259 23.94 0.98 24.25
N PRO A 260 24.99 1.47 23.54
CA PRO A 260 26.32 0.92 23.69
C PRO A 260 26.87 1.28 25.08
N ASP A 261 27.47 0.31 25.77
CA ASP A 261 28.19 0.48 27.06
C ASP A 261 29.12 1.72 27.08
N SER A 262 29.59 2.20 25.93
CA SER A 262 30.48 3.36 25.79
C SER A 262 29.81 4.72 26.03
N ASP A 263 28.49 4.82 25.92
CA ASP A 263 27.77 6.08 26.19
C ASP A 263 27.38 6.21 27.66
N LEU A 264 27.58 5.17 28.48
CA LEU A 264 27.34 5.15 29.94
C LEU A 264 28.49 5.76 30.78
N ASP A 265 29.62 6.08 30.15
CA ASP A 265 30.81 6.65 30.82
C ASP A 265 31.08 8.09 30.36
N GLY A 266 30.28 9.04 30.87
CA GLY A 266 30.57 10.47 30.86
C GLY A 266 31.66 10.88 31.85
#